data_AF-A0A162QJ09-F1
#
_entry.id   AF-A0A162QJ09-F1
#
_cell.length_a   1.000
_cell.length_b   1.000
_cell.length_c   1.000
_cell.angle_alpha   90.00
_cell.angle_beta   90.00
_cell.angle_gamma   90.00
#
_symmetry.space_group_name_H-M   'P 1'
#
loop_
_entity.id
_entity.type
_entity.pdbx_description
1 polymer ?
#
loop_
_entity_poly.entity_id
_entity_poly.type
_entity_poly.pdbx_seq_one_letter_code
_entity_poly.pdbx_strand_id
1 'polypeptide(L)'
;MSNHSGSYMLNEVLEIVMEKQIIKLEEKEKFRDFALELLELGRHYDCNDGEILDGIGEKIGLCYCCLEATEDIEDGICKKCRD
;
A
#
# COMPACT_ATOMS: atom_id res chain seq x y z
N MET A 1 -1.35 20.17 -2.59
CA MET A 1 -2.37 19.84 -1.56
C MET A 1 -2.78 18.43 -1.93
N SER A 2 -2.47 17.43 -1.11
CA SER A 2 -2.70 16.04 -1.50
C SER A 2 -4.19 15.75 -1.71
N ASN A 3 -4.51 14.88 -2.64
CA ASN A 3 -5.83 14.32 -2.88
C ASN A 3 -6.12 13.21 -1.87
N HIS A 4 -6.43 13.63 -0.63
CA HIS A 4 -6.70 12.73 0.48
C HIS A 4 -7.91 11.81 0.21
N SER A 5 -8.99 12.35 -0.35
CA SER A 5 -10.18 11.56 -0.69
C SER A 5 -9.88 10.48 -1.72
N GLY A 6 -9.07 10.77 -2.74
CA GLY A 6 -8.61 9.77 -3.70
C GLY A 6 -7.73 8.72 -3.04
N SER A 7 -6.87 9.12 -2.11
CA SER A 7 -6.00 8.20 -1.38
C SER A 7 -6.80 7.20 -0.53
N TYR A 8 -7.78 7.68 0.24
CA TYR A 8 -8.66 6.81 1.03
C TYR A 8 -9.53 5.89 0.15
N MET A 9 -10.02 6.38 -0.99
CA MET A 9 -10.76 5.53 -1.93
C MET A 9 -9.89 4.39 -2.47
N LEU A 10 -8.62 4.65 -2.79
CA LEU A 10 -7.69 3.62 -3.26
C LEU A 10 -7.31 2.64 -2.13
N ASN A 11 -7.23 3.11 -0.88
CA ASN A 11 -7.09 2.24 0.28
C ASN A 11 -8.30 1.29 0.42
N GLU A 12 -9.54 1.79 0.32
CA GLU A 12 -10.75 0.96 0.32
C GLU A 12 -10.74 -0.09 -0.80
N VAL A 13 -10.20 0.23 -1.98
CA VAL A 13 -10.03 -0.75 -3.08
C VAL A 13 -9.10 -1.89 -2.65
N LEU A 14 -7.97 -1.59 -2.01
CA LEU A 14 -7.05 -2.61 -1.50
C LEU A 14 -7.71 -3.47 -0.42
N GLU A 15 -8.47 -2.87 0.49
CA GLU A 15 -9.25 -3.60 1.49
C GLU A 15 -10.26 -4.56 0.85
N ILE A 16 -11.04 -4.09 -0.12
CA ILE A 16 -12.04 -4.91 -0.83
C ILE A 16 -11.38 -6.12 -1.52
N VAL A 17 -10.23 -5.93 -2.17
CA VAL A 17 -9.49 -7.01 -2.83
C VAL A 17 -9.02 -8.05 -1.82
N MET A 18 -8.52 -7.60 -0.67
CA MET A 18 -8.05 -8.46 0.41
C MET A 18 -9.19 -9.22 1.08
N GLU A 19 -10.28 -8.54 1.45
CA GLU A 19 -11.45 -9.13 2.13
C GLU A 19 -12.15 -10.16 1.25
N LYS A 20 -12.29 -9.88 -0.05
CA LYS A 20 -12.91 -10.81 -1.01
C LYS A 20 -11.99 -11.95 -1.42
N GLN A 21 -10.73 -11.96 -0.95
CA GLN A 21 -9.70 -12.92 -1.36
C GLN A 21 -9.56 -13.00 -2.89
N ILE A 22 -9.76 -11.87 -3.58
CA ILE A 22 -9.54 -11.78 -5.03
C ILE A 22 -8.07 -12.06 -5.33
N ILE A 23 -7.20 -11.56 -4.45
CA ILE A 23 -5.80 -11.95 -4.33
C ILE A 23 -5.63 -12.48 -2.91
N LYS A 24 -5.12 -13.70 -2.76
CA LYS A 24 -4.94 -14.28 -1.43
C LYS A 24 -3.69 -13.73 -0.75
N LEU A 25 -3.72 -13.61 0.57
CA LEU A 25 -2.55 -13.16 1.35
C LEU A 25 -1.35 -14.11 1.23
N GLU A 26 -1.56 -15.39 0.92
CA GLU A 26 -0.48 -16.33 0.59
C GLU A 26 0.26 -15.96 -0.71
N GLU A 27 -0.33 -15.09 -1.53
CA GLU A 27 0.22 -14.54 -2.76
C GLU A 27 0.66 -13.07 -2.56
N LYS A 28 1.32 -12.76 -1.44
CA LYS A 28 1.75 -11.39 -1.07
C LYS A 28 2.43 -10.64 -2.23
N GLU A 29 3.25 -11.33 -3.02
CA GLU A 29 3.94 -10.76 -4.19
C GLU A 29 2.96 -10.18 -5.22
N LYS A 30 1.93 -10.94 -5.61
CA LYS A 30 0.89 -10.45 -6.55
C LYS A 30 0.12 -9.27 -5.98
N PHE A 31 -0.15 -9.27 -4.67
CA PHE A 31 -0.83 -8.15 -4.03
C PHE A 31 0.07 -6.92 -4.00
N ARG A 32 1.36 -7.07 -3.72
CA ARG A 32 2.35 -5.98 -3.78
C ARG A 32 2.40 -5.39 -5.18
N ASP A 33 2.47 -6.21 -6.22
CA ASP A 33 2.48 -5.74 -7.60
C ASP A 33 1.23 -4.91 -7.93
N PHE A 34 0.04 -5.42 -7.57
CA PHE A 34 -1.22 -4.69 -7.73
C PHE A 34 -1.25 -3.37 -6.93
N ALA A 35 -0.75 -3.37 -5.70
CA ALA A 35 -0.67 -2.17 -4.88
C ALA A 35 0.28 -1.14 -5.51
N LEU A 36 1.45 -1.55 -6.00
CA LEU A 36 2.42 -0.68 -6.68
C LEU A 36 1.82 -0.04 -7.95
N GLU A 37 1.03 -0.79 -8.73
CA GLU A 37 0.29 -0.24 -9.86
C GLU A 37 -0.75 0.81 -9.44
N LEU A 38 -1.47 0.58 -8.33
CA LEU A 38 -2.42 1.55 -7.77
C LEU A 38 -1.74 2.81 -7.23
N LEU A 39 -0.56 2.68 -6.63
CA LEU A 39 0.22 3.83 -6.17
C LEU A 39 0.66 4.71 -7.34
N GLU A 40 1.17 4.10 -8.41
CA GLU A 40 1.54 4.83 -9.62
C GLU A 40 0.33 5.55 -10.22
N LEU A 41 -0.84 4.88 -10.27
CA LEU A 41 -2.08 5.52 -10.67
C LEU A 41 -2.44 6.70 -9.74
N GLY A 42 -2.38 6.52 -8.43
CA GLY A 42 -2.69 7.53 -7.43
C GLY A 42 -1.83 8.78 -7.55
N ARG A 43 -0.52 8.62 -7.82
CA ARG A 43 0.41 9.74 -8.01
C ARG A 43 0.02 10.64 -9.19
N HIS A 44 -0.58 10.10 -10.25
CA HIS A 44 -1.13 10.92 -11.34
C HIS A 44 -2.27 11.85 -10.91
N TYR A 45 -2.92 11.55 -9.78
CA TYR A 45 -4.04 12.31 -9.22
C TYR A 45 -3.69 13.00 -7.88
N ASP A 46 -2.39 13.24 -7.63
CA ASP A 46 -1.86 13.86 -6.40
C ASP A 46 -2.25 13.12 -5.11
N CYS A 47 -2.44 11.79 -5.18
CA CYS A 47 -2.70 10.97 -4.00
C CYS A 47 -1.42 10.69 -3.19
N ASN A 48 -1.58 10.30 -1.93
CA ASN A 48 -0.49 10.01 -1.00
C ASN A 48 -0.33 8.51 -0.77
N ASP A 49 0.87 7.99 -1.04
CA ASP A 49 1.17 6.55 -0.90
C ASP A 49 0.98 6.02 0.53
N GLY A 50 1.28 6.83 1.54
CA GLY A 50 1.08 6.49 2.94
C GLY A 50 -0.40 6.29 3.29
N GLU A 51 -1.26 7.17 2.80
CA GLU A 51 -2.71 7.05 2.97
C GLU A 51 -3.29 5.87 2.18
N ILE A 52 -2.80 5.64 0.96
CA ILE A 52 -3.21 4.46 0.16
C ILE A 52 -2.81 3.17 0.88
N LEU A 53 -1.64 3.12 1.50
CA LEU A 53 -1.12 1.92 2.18
C LEU A 53 -1.45 1.83 3.67
N ASP A 54 -2.21 2.76 4.24
CA ASP A 54 -2.50 2.74 5.68
C ASP A 54 -3.17 1.42 6.10
N GLY A 55 -2.60 0.77 7.12
CA GLY A 55 -2.97 -0.59 7.56
C GLY A 55 -2.78 -1.73 6.54
N ILE A 56 -2.54 -1.45 5.26
CA ILE A 56 -2.32 -2.44 4.19
C ILE A 56 -0.84 -2.77 4.04
N GLY A 57 0.04 -1.77 4.06
CA GLY A 57 1.48 -1.92 3.85
C GLY A 57 2.09 -2.95 4.79
N GLU A 58 1.71 -2.95 6.07
CA GLU A 58 2.17 -3.95 7.04
C GLU A 58 1.68 -5.37 6.73
N LYS A 59 0.40 -5.53 6.36
CA LYS A 59 -0.19 -6.85 6.03
C LYS A 59 0.52 -7.51 4.86
N ILE A 60 0.91 -6.71 3.87
CA ILE A 60 1.57 -7.20 2.66
C ILE A 60 3.09 -7.07 2.72
N GLY A 61 3.68 -6.47 3.76
CA GLY A 61 5.12 -6.27 3.88
C GLY A 61 5.69 -5.32 2.83
N LEU A 62 5.07 -4.14 2.68
CA LEU A 62 5.46 -3.08 1.76
C LEU A 62 5.61 -1.76 2.53
N CYS A 63 6.76 -1.10 2.39
CA CYS A 63 7.00 0.19 3.01
C CYS A 63 6.38 1.32 2.19
N TYR A 64 5.58 2.21 2.81
CA TYR A 64 5.00 3.33 2.05
C TYR A 64 6.01 4.43 1.68
N CYS A 65 7.19 4.47 2.31
CA CYS A 65 8.22 5.48 2.07
C CYS A 65 9.11 5.13 0.87
N CYS A 66 9.73 3.96 0.89
CA CYS A 66 10.63 3.53 -0.19
C CYS A 66 10.02 2.54 -1.17
N LEU A 67 8.81 2.04 -0.91
CA LEU A 67 8.13 1.01 -1.70
C LEU A 67 8.89 -0.32 -1.83
N GLU A 68 9.89 -0.56 -0.97
CA GLU A 68 10.58 -1.84 -0.90
C GLU A 68 9.77 -2.86 -0.10
N ALA A 69 9.76 -4.10 -0.58
CA ALA A 69 9.22 -5.23 0.15
C ALA A 69 10.13 -5.64 1.31
N THR A 70 9.55 -5.85 2.48
CA THR A 70 10.26 -6.31 3.69
C THR A 70 9.27 -6.95 4.67
N GLU A 71 9.76 -7.81 5.55
CA GLU A 71 8.96 -8.32 6.67
C GLU A 71 9.13 -7.47 7.95
N ASP A 72 10.07 -6.52 7.95
CA ASP A 72 10.30 -5.56 9.04
C ASP A 72 9.63 -4.22 8.72
N ILE A 73 8.32 -4.18 8.92
CA ILE A 73 7.48 -2.98 8.83
C ILE A 73 6.99 -2.63 10.25
N GLU A 74 7.16 -1.37 10.65
CA GLU A 74 6.55 -0.80 11.86
C GLU A 74 5.91 0.52 11.45
N ASP A 75 4.65 0.73 11.83
CA ASP A 75 3.84 1.90 11.45
C ASP A 75 3.90 2.20 9.93
N GLY A 76 3.91 1.16 9.10
CA GLY A 76 3.96 1.25 7.62
C GLY A 76 5.33 1.59 7.01
N ILE A 77 6.37 1.79 7.83
CA ILE A 77 7.72 2.14 7.38
C ILE A 77 8.68 0.96 7.57
N CYS A 78 9.62 0.71 6.65
CA CYS A 78 10.67 -0.28 6.85
C CYS A 78 11.81 0.24 7.72
N LYS A 79 12.58 -0.66 8.33
CA LYS A 79 13.72 -0.29 9.19
C LYS A 79 14.65 0.76 8.57
N LYS A 80 15.01 0.62 7.29
CA LYS A 80 15.90 1.54 6.56
C LYS A 80 15.38 2.97 6.47
N CYS A 81 14.05 3.15 6.49
CA CYS A 81 13.41 4.47 6.39
C CYS A 81 13.03 5.04 7.76
N ARG A 82 13.07 4.22 8.82
CA ARG A 82 12.92 4.67 10.22
C ARG A 82 14.23 5.19 10.79
N ASP A 83 15.35 4.58 10.38
CA ASP A 83 16.74 4.97 10.71
C ASP A 83 17.20 6.21 9.92
#